data_AF-A0A8D8L4U9-F1
#
_entry.id   AF-A0A8D8L4U9-F1
#
_cell.length_a   1.000
_cell.length_b   1.000
_cell.length_c   1.000
_cell.angle_alpha   90.00
_cell.angle_beta   90.00
_cell.angle_gamma   90.00
#
_symmetry.space_group_name_H-M   'P 1'
#
loop_
_entity.id
_entity.type
_entity.pdbx_description
1 polymer ?
#
loop_
_entity_poly.entity_id
_entity_poly.type
_entity_poly.pdbx_seq_one_letter_code
_entity_poly.pdbx_strand_id
1 'polypeptide(L)'
;MASPLDQAEVLRGRDLAKIFQVWEERHSVPGYDPEPVVTRLAEIFEEETEVYMRKDPDPFDERHPSRTDPNSELGRMLKTLFRKDHFMTRLVNDYLRDNFFTRQNIQQCSQPLNIAACRLILVIMPGLETSAVFQAEFDHLISRLYGWAESSPEPLQSYATGLLGAAMEVQEIAVSFREQNIRLLPIMLRRLHVLQLAHRNRDRLAEAGEGVSSTAFHRMFQGEATLISQKSSGEIKEEVPPMEDEEGEEK
;
A
#
# COMPACT_ATOMS: atom_id res chain seq x y z
N MET A 1 14.53 39.80 0.59
CA MET A 1 14.02 38.85 1.60
C MET A 1 12.77 38.24 0.99
N ALA A 2 12.80 36.96 0.60
CA ALA A 2 11.63 36.30 0.04
C ALA A 2 10.59 36.10 1.15
N SER A 3 9.33 36.44 0.88
CA SER A 3 8.21 36.11 1.77
C SER A 3 8.22 34.60 2.03
N PRO A 4 7.96 34.13 3.27
CA PRO A 4 7.78 32.71 3.50
C PRO A 4 6.70 32.20 2.55
N LEU A 5 7.06 31.24 1.70
CA LEU A 5 6.10 30.54 0.84
C LEU A 5 5.03 29.95 1.76
N ASP A 6 3.77 30.30 1.52
CA ASP A 6 2.67 29.67 2.22
C ASP A 6 2.64 28.20 1.79
N GLN A 7 2.99 27.31 2.72
CA GLN A 7 3.05 25.86 2.48
C GLN A 7 1.71 25.35 1.94
N ALA A 8 0.60 25.87 2.43
CA ALA A 8 -0.72 25.45 1.96
C ALA A 8 -0.97 25.86 0.51
N GLU A 9 -0.51 27.04 0.09
CA GLU A 9 -0.62 27.50 -1.30
C GLU A 9 0.30 26.69 -2.23
N VAL A 10 1.55 26.45 -1.82
CA VAL A 10 2.50 25.67 -2.61
C VAL A 10 2.02 24.24 -2.80
N LEU A 11 1.49 23.61 -1.75
CA LEU A 11 0.99 22.23 -1.81
C LEU A 11 -0.29 22.09 -2.64
N ARG A 12 -1.03 23.16 -2.94
CA ARG A 12 -2.13 23.11 -3.93
C ARG A 12 -1.62 23.03 -5.37
N GLY A 13 -0.39 23.45 -5.63
CA GLY A 13 0.24 23.41 -6.95
C GLY A 13 0.77 22.02 -7.33
N ARG A 14 1.37 21.94 -8.53
CA ARG A 14 2.11 20.76 -9.02
C ARG A 14 3.61 21.02 -9.23
N ASP A 15 4.09 22.19 -8.80
CA ASP A 15 5.49 22.59 -9.01
C ASP A 15 6.41 21.88 -8.01
N LEU A 16 7.03 20.78 -8.46
CA LEU A 16 7.96 19.98 -7.65
C LEU A 16 9.10 20.82 -7.08
N ALA A 17 9.61 21.82 -7.81
CA ALA A 17 10.73 22.63 -7.34
C ALA A 17 10.33 23.42 -6.09
N LYS A 18 9.14 24.02 -6.09
CA LYS A 18 8.59 24.73 -4.93
C LYS A 18 8.24 23.79 -3.78
N ILE A 19 7.68 22.61 -4.06
CA ILE A 19 7.35 21.62 -3.02
C ILE A 19 8.63 21.15 -2.31
N PHE A 20 9.69 20.81 -3.06
CA PHE A 20 10.98 20.45 -2.47
C PHE A 20 11.62 21.61 -1.74
N GLN A 21 11.49 22.84 -2.22
CA GLN A 21 11.98 24.02 -1.51
C GLN A 21 11.32 24.17 -0.13
N VAL A 22 9.99 24.04 -0.05
CA VAL A 22 9.26 24.09 1.22
C VAL A 22 9.73 23.01 2.19
N TRP A 23 9.95 21.79 1.68
CA TRP A 23 10.48 20.71 2.50
C TRP A 23 11.92 20.99 2.97
N GLU A 24 12.80 21.44 2.08
CA GLU A 24 14.20 21.74 2.39
C GLU A 24 14.33 22.80 3.49
N GLU A 25 13.48 23.83 3.45
CA GLU A 25 13.47 24.92 4.43
C GLU A 25 13.00 24.48 5.82
N ARG A 26 12.20 23.39 5.93
CA ARG A 26 11.46 23.06 7.15
C ARG A 26 11.79 21.69 7.76
N HIS A 27 12.30 20.73 7.00
CA HIS A 27 12.48 19.34 7.44
C HIS A 27 13.41 19.16 8.66
N SER A 28 14.29 20.13 8.90
CA SER A 28 15.23 20.17 10.03
C SER A 28 14.64 20.80 11.29
N VAL A 29 13.47 21.47 11.19
CA VAL A 29 12.80 22.08 12.33
C VAL A 29 12.18 20.97 13.21
N PRO A 30 12.48 20.91 14.51
CA PRO A 30 11.87 19.94 15.41
C PRO A 30 10.34 20.04 15.41
N GLY A 31 9.66 18.91 15.29
CA GLY A 31 8.19 18.86 15.22
C GLY A 31 7.58 19.31 13.91
N TYR A 32 8.39 19.53 12.87
CA TYR A 32 7.87 19.63 11.52
C TYR A 32 7.17 18.32 11.11
N ASP A 33 5.96 18.45 10.57
CA ASP A 33 5.20 17.35 10.00
C ASP A 33 5.45 17.27 8.48
N PRO A 34 6.18 16.26 7.99
CA PRO A 34 6.42 16.07 6.56
C PRO A 34 5.25 15.41 5.84
N GLU A 35 4.24 14.87 6.54
CA GLU A 35 3.14 14.13 5.94
C GLU A 35 2.46 14.87 4.78
N PRO A 36 2.08 16.16 4.91
CA PRO A 36 1.38 16.86 3.82
C PRO A 36 2.22 16.99 2.55
N VAL A 37 3.54 17.15 2.69
CA VAL A 37 4.46 17.20 1.53
C VAL A 37 4.53 15.84 0.86
N VAL A 38 4.72 14.78 1.65
CA VAL A 38 4.87 13.41 1.13
C VAL A 38 3.57 12.96 0.45
N THR A 39 2.42 13.22 1.07
CA THR A 39 1.10 12.95 0.48
C THR A 39 0.93 13.69 -0.83
N ARG A 40 1.29 14.98 -0.89
CA ARG A 40 1.15 15.77 -2.12
C ARG A 40 2.06 15.26 -3.24
N LEU A 41 3.29 14.87 -2.91
CA LEU A 41 4.19 14.25 -3.89
C LEU A 41 3.60 12.95 -4.43
N ALA A 42 3.07 12.09 -3.56
CA ALA A 42 2.45 10.84 -3.98
C ALA A 42 1.31 11.07 -4.97
N GLU A 43 0.39 12.00 -4.67
CA GLU A 43 -0.71 12.38 -5.57
C GLU A 43 -0.21 12.83 -6.94
N ILE A 44 0.78 13.73 -6.97
CA ILE A 44 1.34 14.26 -8.22
C ILE A 44 1.96 13.13 -9.07
N PHE A 45 2.69 12.21 -8.44
CA PHE A 45 3.29 11.07 -9.15
C PHE A 45 2.24 10.06 -9.62
N GLU A 46 1.17 9.84 -8.86
CA GLU A 46 0.07 8.94 -9.27
C GLU A 46 -0.67 9.50 -10.47
N GLU A 47 -1.03 10.79 -10.45
CA GLU A 47 -1.68 11.47 -11.57
C GLU A 47 -0.85 11.35 -12.86
N GLU A 48 0.46 11.54 -12.77
CA GLU A 48 1.36 11.44 -13.93
C GLU A 48 1.64 9.99 -14.34
N THR A 49 1.59 9.05 -13.39
CA THR A 49 1.63 7.61 -13.70
C THR A 49 0.41 7.19 -14.48
N GLU A 50 -0.80 7.64 -14.10
CA GLU A 50 -2.00 7.38 -14.88
C GLU A 50 -1.91 7.98 -16.29
N VAL A 51 -1.42 9.21 -16.43
CA VAL A 51 -1.21 9.85 -17.74
C VAL A 51 -0.22 9.05 -18.59
N TYR A 52 0.86 8.54 -17.99
CA TYR A 52 1.82 7.68 -18.66
C TYR A 52 1.19 6.36 -19.10
N MET A 53 0.43 5.68 -18.22
CA MET A 53 -0.23 4.41 -18.54
C MET A 53 -1.30 4.55 -19.63
N ARG A 54 -1.96 5.71 -19.76
CA ARG A 54 -2.88 6.00 -20.88
C ARG A 54 -2.20 6.06 -22.25
N LYS A 55 -0.87 6.19 -22.29
CA LYS A 55 -0.10 6.11 -23.54
C LYS A 55 0.15 4.67 -24.00
N ASP A 56 -0.37 3.68 -23.26
CA ASP A 56 -0.21 2.25 -23.54
C ASP A 56 1.27 1.82 -23.62
N PRO A 57 2.06 2.05 -22.56
CA PRO A 57 3.44 1.59 -22.52
C PRO A 57 3.50 0.07 -22.52
N ASP A 58 4.55 -0.51 -23.11
CA ASP A 58 4.75 -1.96 -23.14
C ASP A 58 4.85 -2.51 -21.70
N PRO A 59 3.96 -3.44 -21.28
CA PRO A 59 3.95 -3.98 -19.93
C PRO A 59 5.20 -4.81 -19.58
N PHE A 60 5.99 -5.23 -20.57
CA PHE A 60 7.25 -5.95 -20.36
C PHE A 60 8.48 -5.03 -20.39
N ASP A 61 8.29 -3.74 -20.66
CA ASP A 61 9.38 -2.78 -20.63
C ASP A 61 9.62 -2.24 -19.22
N GLU A 62 10.56 -2.88 -18.51
CA GLU A 62 10.97 -2.50 -17.15
C GLU A 62 11.91 -1.27 -17.13
N ARG A 63 12.24 -0.68 -18.28
CA ARG A 63 13.14 0.48 -18.32
C ARG A 63 12.45 1.69 -17.73
N HIS A 64 13.25 2.53 -17.06
CA HIS A 64 12.81 3.82 -16.54
C HIS A 64 12.02 4.63 -17.60
N PRO A 65 10.86 5.25 -17.29
CA PRO A 65 9.98 5.90 -18.29
C PRO A 65 10.67 6.87 -19.25
N SER A 66 11.66 7.63 -18.77
CA SER A 66 12.47 8.54 -19.60
C SER A 66 13.38 7.87 -20.64
N ARG A 67 13.61 6.55 -20.53
CA ARG A 67 14.41 5.76 -21.48
C ARG A 67 13.52 5.20 -22.59
N THR A 68 12.25 4.91 -22.27
CA THR A 68 11.24 4.47 -23.22
C THR A 68 10.67 5.65 -24.01
N ASP A 69 10.37 6.77 -23.35
CA ASP A 69 9.96 8.04 -23.98
C ASP A 69 10.82 9.21 -23.41
N PRO A 70 11.75 9.78 -24.21
CA PRO A 70 12.56 10.92 -23.78
C PRO A 70 11.76 12.15 -23.34
N ASN A 71 10.52 12.30 -23.84
CA ASN A 71 9.61 13.39 -23.50
C ASN A 71 8.60 12.99 -22.40
N SER A 72 8.82 11.87 -21.72
CA SER A 72 7.99 11.43 -20.60
C SER A 72 8.08 12.40 -19.42
N GLU A 73 6.98 13.08 -19.13
CA GLU A 73 6.84 13.95 -17.95
C GLU A 73 7.08 13.18 -16.65
N LEU A 74 6.47 11.99 -16.51
CA LEU A 74 6.76 11.06 -15.42
C LEU A 74 8.26 10.77 -15.30
N GLY A 75 8.91 10.46 -16.42
CA GLY A 75 10.35 10.22 -16.46
C GLY A 75 11.19 11.44 -16.04
N ARG A 76 10.78 12.65 -16.41
CA ARG A 76 11.42 13.92 -16.00
C ARG A 76 11.25 14.19 -14.50
N MET A 77 10.06 13.90 -13.97
CA MET A 77 9.73 14.07 -12.56
C MET A 77 10.48 13.07 -11.67
N LEU A 78 10.53 11.80 -12.06
CA LEU A 78 11.31 10.77 -11.37
C LEU A 78 12.79 11.16 -11.28
N LYS A 79 13.39 11.60 -12.41
CA LYS A 79 14.76 12.14 -12.40
C LYS A 79 14.94 13.33 -11.46
N THR A 80 13.93 14.18 -11.34
CA THR A 80 13.98 15.35 -10.44
C THR A 80 13.94 14.92 -8.98
N LEU A 81 13.08 13.96 -8.63
CA LEU A 81 12.98 13.39 -7.29
C LEU A 81 14.26 12.66 -6.88
N PHE A 82 14.81 11.78 -7.72
CA PHE A 82 16.02 11.01 -7.37
C PHE A 82 17.29 11.86 -7.30
N ARG A 83 17.28 13.10 -7.78
CA ARG A 83 18.35 14.08 -7.53
C ARG A 83 18.26 14.73 -6.15
N LYS A 84 17.21 14.46 -5.38
CA LYS A 84 17.00 14.97 -4.02
C LYS A 84 17.44 13.91 -3.00
N ASP A 85 18.74 13.64 -2.95
CA ASP A 85 19.32 12.60 -2.09
C ASP A 85 18.90 12.72 -0.62
N HIS A 86 18.87 13.95 -0.10
CA HIS A 86 18.50 14.18 1.30
C HIS A 86 17.03 13.81 1.57
N PHE A 87 16.14 14.17 0.65
CA PHE A 87 14.73 13.79 0.71
C PHE A 87 14.56 12.27 0.65
N MET A 88 15.21 11.62 -0.33
CA MET A 88 15.15 10.16 -0.49
C MET A 88 15.67 9.42 0.75
N THR A 89 16.78 9.90 1.31
CA THR A 89 17.33 9.35 2.55
C THR A 89 16.33 9.46 3.70
N ARG A 90 15.69 10.62 3.88
CA ARG A 90 14.69 10.83 4.93
C ARG A 90 13.42 10.01 4.70
N LEU A 91 12.99 9.88 3.46
CA LEU A 91 11.82 9.09 3.07
C LEU A 91 11.97 7.63 3.53
N VAL A 92 13.10 7.00 3.20
CA VAL A 92 13.35 5.59 3.56
C VAL A 92 13.71 5.44 5.04
N ASN A 93 14.62 6.29 5.55
CA ASN A 93 15.23 6.06 6.85
C ASN A 93 14.40 6.59 8.02
N ASP A 94 13.56 7.61 7.80
CA ASP A 94 12.84 8.27 8.88
C ASP A 94 11.32 8.15 8.73
N TYR A 95 10.77 8.37 7.54
CA TYR A 95 9.32 8.45 7.35
C TYR A 95 8.65 7.07 7.31
N LEU A 96 9.41 6.00 7.10
CA LEU A 96 8.94 4.62 7.27
C LEU A 96 9.09 4.10 8.70
N ARG A 97 9.47 4.91 9.69
CA ARG A 97 9.55 4.46 11.09
C ARG A 97 8.27 4.80 11.85
N ASP A 98 7.81 3.87 12.68
CA ASP A 98 6.62 4.05 13.54
C ASP A 98 6.83 5.15 14.61
N ASN A 99 8.09 5.44 14.94
CA ASN A 99 8.49 6.31 16.04
C ASN A 99 9.05 7.66 15.57
N PHE A 100 8.67 8.16 14.39
CA PHE A 100 9.17 9.43 13.86
C PHE A 100 8.95 10.61 14.84
N PHE A 101 7.73 10.79 15.33
CA PHE A 101 7.39 11.87 16.26
C PHE A 101 7.82 11.58 17.71
N THR A 102 7.69 10.32 18.15
CA THR A 102 8.03 9.95 19.53
C THR A 102 9.54 10.07 19.80
N ARG A 103 10.41 9.84 18.81
CA ARG A 103 11.85 10.15 18.89
C ARG A 103 12.15 11.64 19.12
N GLN A 104 11.22 12.52 18.78
CA GLN A 104 11.30 13.97 18.99
C GLN A 104 10.56 14.42 20.25
N ASN A 105 10.13 13.48 21.12
CA ASN A 105 9.29 13.72 22.30
C ASN A 105 7.92 14.34 21.97
N ILE A 106 7.38 14.06 20.78
CA ILE A 106 6.06 14.54 20.35
C ILE A 106 5.07 13.39 20.40
N GLN A 107 3.96 13.60 21.10
CA GLN A 107 2.87 12.62 21.25
C GLN A 107 1.93 12.66 20.03
N GLN A 108 2.47 12.34 18.86
CA GLN A 108 1.74 12.26 17.60
C GLN A 108 1.93 10.88 16.95
N CYS A 109 0.86 10.36 16.34
CA CYS A 109 0.92 9.11 15.61
C CYS A 109 1.66 9.30 14.27
N SER A 110 2.66 8.46 14.00
CA SER A 110 3.40 8.48 12.73
C SER A 110 2.64 7.81 11.58
N GLN A 111 1.51 7.13 11.85
CA GLN A 111 0.80 6.31 10.88
C GLN A 111 0.38 7.07 9.60
N PRO A 112 -0.15 8.31 9.66
CA PRO A 112 -0.45 9.08 8.44
C PRO A 112 0.80 9.31 7.58
N LEU A 113 1.93 9.62 8.22
CA LEU A 113 3.21 9.77 7.53
C LEU A 113 3.70 8.45 6.94
N ASN A 114 3.56 7.33 7.66
CA ASN A 114 3.93 6.01 7.16
C ASN A 114 3.09 5.63 5.92
N ILE A 115 1.78 5.92 5.94
CA ILE A 115 0.89 5.73 4.78
C ILE A 115 1.39 6.55 3.59
N ALA A 116 1.63 7.84 3.79
CA ALA A 116 2.10 8.74 2.73
C ALA A 116 3.44 8.27 2.15
N ALA A 117 4.37 7.87 3.01
CA ALA A 117 5.69 7.38 2.61
C ALA A 117 5.60 6.07 1.82
N CYS A 118 4.82 5.09 2.30
CA CYS A 118 4.64 3.83 1.57
C CYS A 118 3.98 4.05 0.20
N ARG A 119 2.95 4.91 0.15
CA ARG A 119 2.28 5.31 -1.09
C ARG A 119 3.26 5.95 -2.08
N LEU A 120 4.06 6.91 -1.63
CA LEU A 120 5.06 7.58 -2.47
C LEU A 120 6.12 6.59 -2.98
N ILE A 121 6.63 5.69 -2.15
CA ILE A 121 7.65 4.71 -2.58
C ILE A 121 7.09 3.79 -3.66
N LEU A 122 5.85 3.30 -3.50
CA LEU A 122 5.21 2.45 -4.50
C LEU A 122 5.07 3.13 -5.85
N VAL A 123 4.58 4.37 -5.89
CA VAL A 123 4.35 5.06 -7.18
C VAL A 123 5.66 5.41 -7.90
N ILE A 124 6.76 5.62 -7.17
CA ILE A 124 8.06 5.96 -7.77
C ILE A 124 8.91 4.73 -8.13
N MET A 125 8.43 3.51 -7.84
CA MET A 125 9.14 2.27 -8.16
C MET A 125 9.64 2.15 -9.61
N PRO A 126 8.88 2.56 -10.64
CA PRO A 126 9.35 2.45 -12.03
C PRO A 126 10.65 3.22 -12.32
N GLY A 127 11.06 4.15 -11.46
CA GLY A 127 12.34 4.83 -11.55
C GLY A 127 13.33 4.53 -10.42
N LEU A 128 12.95 3.66 -9.47
CA LEU A 128 13.71 3.34 -8.27
C LEU A 128 14.26 1.92 -8.39
N GLU A 129 15.55 1.76 -8.14
CA GLU A 129 16.13 0.42 -8.07
C GLU A 129 15.70 -0.24 -6.75
N THR A 130 14.93 -1.33 -6.83
CA THR A 130 14.40 -2.05 -5.65
C THR A 130 15.50 -2.48 -4.68
N SER A 131 16.67 -2.87 -5.20
CA SER A 131 17.87 -3.21 -4.43
C SER A 131 18.41 -2.04 -3.59
N ALA A 132 18.24 -0.79 -4.06
CA ALA A 132 18.70 0.40 -3.36
C ALA A 132 17.81 0.76 -2.16
N VAL A 133 16.54 0.36 -2.19
CA VAL A 133 15.57 0.58 -1.11
C VAL A 133 15.66 -0.50 -0.04
N PHE A 134 15.97 -1.73 -0.43
CA PHE A 134 15.95 -2.91 0.43
C PHE A 134 17.34 -3.56 0.56
N GLN A 135 18.35 -2.75 0.81
CA GLN A 135 19.68 -3.23 1.22
C GLN A 135 19.60 -3.98 2.57
N ALA A 136 20.57 -4.84 2.87
CA ALA A 136 20.62 -5.63 4.11
C ALA A 136 20.53 -4.79 5.40
N GLU A 137 20.95 -3.52 5.33
CA GLU A 137 20.82 -2.54 6.41
C GLU A 137 19.35 -2.22 6.78
N PHE A 138 18.42 -2.58 5.89
CA PHE A 138 16.99 -2.36 6.00
C PHE A 138 16.19 -3.63 6.37
N ASP A 139 16.83 -4.67 6.92
CA ASP A 139 16.12 -5.84 7.48
C ASP A 139 15.05 -5.43 8.52
N HIS A 140 15.31 -4.36 9.27
CA HIS A 140 14.36 -3.77 10.19
C HIS A 140 13.17 -3.09 9.51
N LEU A 141 13.36 -2.52 8.31
CA LEU A 141 12.26 -2.01 7.49
C LEU A 141 11.39 -3.17 7.01
N ILE A 142 12.00 -4.22 6.45
CA ILE A 142 11.27 -5.39 5.94
C ILE A 142 10.47 -6.07 7.06
N SER A 143 11.09 -6.27 8.23
CA SER A 143 10.43 -6.79 9.42
C SER A 143 9.22 -5.93 9.85
N ARG A 144 9.34 -4.61 9.74
CA ARG A 144 8.23 -3.68 10.02
C ARG A 144 7.12 -3.79 8.98
N LEU A 145 7.48 -3.88 7.70
CA LEU A 145 6.51 -4.09 6.63
C LEU A 145 5.70 -5.37 6.83
N TYR A 146 6.30 -6.47 7.31
CA TYR A 146 5.55 -7.67 7.71
C TYR A 146 4.54 -7.36 8.83
N GLY A 147 4.97 -6.68 9.89
CA GLY A 147 4.07 -6.28 10.98
C GLY A 147 2.90 -5.44 10.48
N TRP A 148 3.17 -4.48 9.59
CA TRP A 148 2.14 -3.66 8.98
C TRP A 148 1.21 -4.45 8.08
N ALA A 149 1.74 -5.30 7.20
CA ALA A 149 0.95 -6.12 6.27
C ALA A 149 0.06 -7.14 7.01
N GLU A 150 0.50 -7.66 8.16
CA GLU A 150 -0.29 -8.60 8.96
C GLU A 150 -1.43 -7.92 9.74
N SER A 151 -1.18 -6.75 10.33
CA SER A 151 -2.00 -6.25 11.45
C SER A 151 -2.40 -4.78 11.41
N SER A 152 -1.80 -3.95 10.53
CA SER A 152 -2.18 -2.53 10.46
C SER A 152 -3.55 -2.34 9.84
N PRO A 153 -4.25 -1.24 10.16
CA PRO A 153 -5.48 -0.88 9.48
C PRO A 153 -5.20 -0.44 8.03
N GLU A 154 -6.22 -0.55 7.18
CA GLU A 154 -6.18 0.05 5.84
C GLU A 154 -6.10 1.58 5.92
N PRO A 155 -5.39 2.25 4.99
CA PRO A 155 -4.74 1.70 3.78
C PRO A 155 -3.28 1.25 3.98
N LEU A 156 -2.70 1.42 5.18
CA LEU A 156 -1.29 1.09 5.43
C LEU A 156 -1.00 -0.39 5.18
N GLN A 157 -1.95 -1.25 5.53
CA GLN A 157 -1.84 -2.69 5.33
C GLN A 157 -1.64 -3.06 3.85
N SER A 158 -2.44 -2.47 2.95
CA SER A 158 -2.32 -2.68 1.50
C SER A 158 -1.02 -2.13 0.95
N TYR A 159 -0.62 -0.91 1.33
CA TYR A 159 0.65 -0.34 0.87
C TYR A 159 1.86 -1.15 1.36
N ALA A 160 1.85 -1.61 2.61
CA ALA A 160 2.91 -2.47 3.14
C ALA A 160 2.99 -3.81 2.40
N THR A 161 1.84 -4.40 2.05
CA THR A 161 1.80 -5.63 1.24
C THR A 161 2.37 -5.39 -0.16
N GLY A 162 2.06 -4.26 -0.80
CA GLY A 162 2.65 -3.88 -2.09
C GLY A 162 4.17 -3.73 -2.03
N LEU A 163 4.68 -3.05 -1.00
CA LEU A 163 6.13 -2.88 -0.79
C LEU A 163 6.84 -4.21 -0.53
N LEU A 164 6.23 -5.11 0.25
CA LEU A 164 6.77 -6.46 0.45
C LEU A 164 6.81 -7.22 -0.86
N GLY A 165 5.77 -7.12 -1.69
CA GLY A 165 5.74 -7.74 -3.03
C GLY A 165 6.96 -7.33 -3.86
N ALA A 166 7.25 -6.03 -3.94
CA ALA A 166 8.44 -5.53 -4.61
C ALA A 166 9.74 -6.05 -3.95
N ALA A 167 9.83 -6.06 -2.61
CA ALA A 167 10.99 -6.60 -1.91
C ALA A 167 11.23 -8.10 -2.22
N MET A 168 10.16 -8.87 -2.46
CA MET A 168 10.27 -10.30 -2.79
C MET A 168 10.81 -10.58 -4.20
N GLU A 169 10.87 -9.58 -5.08
CA GLU A 169 11.56 -9.71 -6.38
C GLU A 169 13.08 -9.87 -6.20
N VAL A 170 13.61 -9.39 -5.07
CA VAL A 170 15.01 -9.60 -4.69
C VAL A 170 15.15 -10.97 -4.02
N GLN A 171 15.76 -11.92 -4.73
CA GLN A 171 15.86 -13.31 -4.29
C GLN A 171 16.52 -13.48 -2.91
N GLU A 172 17.56 -12.70 -2.61
CA GLU A 172 18.27 -12.75 -1.32
C GLU A 172 17.33 -12.40 -0.15
N ILE A 173 16.46 -11.41 -0.34
CA ILE A 173 15.44 -11.02 0.63
C ILE A 173 14.40 -12.14 0.79
N ALA A 174 13.89 -12.65 -0.34
CA ALA A 174 12.87 -13.69 -0.33
C ALA A 174 13.33 -14.97 0.42
N VAL A 175 14.61 -15.33 0.28
CA VAL A 175 15.24 -16.43 1.01
C VAL A 175 15.41 -16.09 2.50
N SER A 176 15.89 -14.89 2.82
CA SER A 176 16.16 -14.46 4.20
C SER A 176 14.91 -14.38 5.07
N PHE A 177 13.76 -14.02 4.48
CA PHE A 177 12.47 -13.89 5.17
C PHE A 177 11.48 -15.03 4.86
N ARG A 178 12.00 -16.21 4.48
CA ARG A 178 11.18 -17.37 4.08
C ARG A 178 10.12 -17.77 5.12
N GLU A 179 10.45 -17.77 6.40
CA GLU A 179 9.50 -18.15 7.46
C GLU A 179 8.35 -17.14 7.60
N GLN A 180 8.67 -15.85 7.53
CA GLN A 180 7.68 -14.78 7.51
C GLN A 180 6.80 -14.88 6.26
N ASN A 181 7.37 -15.22 5.11
CA ASN A 181 6.62 -15.48 3.87
C ASN A 181 5.62 -16.63 4.02
N ILE A 182 6.04 -17.76 4.60
CA ILE A 182 5.17 -18.92 4.84
C ILE A 182 4.00 -18.54 5.73
N ARG A 183 4.23 -17.72 6.77
CA ARG A 183 3.18 -17.23 7.67
C ARG A 183 2.25 -16.21 7.01
N LEU A 184 2.79 -15.31 6.19
CA LEU A 184 2.04 -14.23 5.55
C LEU A 184 1.14 -14.75 4.42
N LEU A 185 1.58 -15.77 3.67
CA LEU A 185 0.88 -16.31 2.51
C LEU A 185 -0.61 -16.68 2.79
N PRO A 186 -0.97 -17.49 3.81
CA PRO A 186 -2.37 -17.80 4.09
C PRO A 186 -3.20 -16.57 4.48
N ILE A 187 -2.58 -15.57 5.10
CA ILE A 187 -3.24 -14.29 5.43
C ILE A 187 -3.57 -13.55 4.14
N MET A 188 -2.61 -13.44 3.22
CA MET A 188 -2.81 -12.76 1.93
C MET A 188 -3.82 -13.46 1.03
N LEU A 189 -3.78 -14.80 0.96
CA LEU A 189 -4.79 -15.56 0.22
C LEU A 189 -6.19 -15.37 0.80
N ARG A 190 -6.34 -15.34 2.12
CA ARG A 190 -7.63 -15.03 2.76
C ARG A 190 -8.12 -13.64 2.39
N ARG A 191 -7.24 -12.64 2.43
CA ARG A 191 -7.56 -11.24 2.07
C ARG A 191 -7.98 -11.13 0.60
N LEU A 192 -7.26 -11.80 -0.30
CA LEU A 192 -7.61 -11.87 -1.72
C LEU A 192 -9.01 -12.49 -1.93
N HIS A 193 -9.33 -13.60 -1.27
CA HIS A 193 -10.67 -14.21 -1.37
C HIS A 193 -11.78 -13.26 -0.89
N VAL A 194 -11.55 -12.55 0.22
CA VAL A 194 -12.49 -11.55 0.74
C VAL A 194 -12.69 -10.41 -0.27
N LEU A 195 -11.61 -9.88 -0.83
CA LEU A 195 -11.66 -8.83 -1.84
C LEU A 195 -12.35 -9.30 -3.13
N GLN A 196 -12.10 -10.53 -3.57
CA GLN A 196 -12.73 -11.12 -4.74
C GLN A 196 -14.24 -11.30 -4.54
N LEU A 197 -14.65 -11.76 -3.36
CA LEU A 197 -16.07 -11.89 -3.01
C LEU A 197 -16.74 -10.50 -2.97
N ALA A 198 -16.09 -9.52 -2.35
CA ALA A 198 -16.58 -8.14 -2.30
C ALA A 198 -16.71 -7.54 -3.71
N HIS A 199 -15.73 -7.77 -4.59
CA HIS A 199 -15.78 -7.31 -5.98
C HIS A 199 -16.95 -7.94 -6.75
N ARG A 200 -17.09 -9.26 -6.69
CA ARG A 200 -18.19 -9.99 -7.34
C ARG A 200 -19.56 -9.55 -6.82
N ASN A 201 -19.68 -9.31 -5.51
CA ASN A 201 -20.92 -8.83 -4.92
C ASN A 201 -21.20 -7.37 -5.26
N ARG A 202 -20.17 -6.53 -5.40
CA ARG A 202 -20.31 -5.15 -5.89
C ARG A 202 -20.88 -5.14 -7.30
N ASP A 203 -20.38 -5.98 -8.19
CA ASP A 203 -20.86 -6.06 -9.57
C ASP A 203 -22.32 -6.53 -9.59
N ARG A 204 -22.68 -7.53 -8.77
CA ARG A 204 -24.07 -7.97 -8.59
C ARG A 204 -25.01 -6.90 -8.01
N LEU A 205 -24.54 -6.10 -7.05
CA LEU A 205 -25.32 -5.00 -6.46
C LEU A 205 -25.47 -3.82 -7.43
N ALA A 206 -24.44 -3.56 -8.23
CA ALA A 206 -24.49 -2.58 -9.32
C ALA A 206 -25.46 -3.02 -10.42
N GLU A 207 -25.48 -4.31 -10.76
CA GLU A 207 -26.48 -4.92 -11.65
C GLU A 207 -27.91 -4.89 -11.06
N ALA A 208 -28.04 -4.97 -9.72
CA ALA A 208 -29.32 -4.91 -9.02
C ALA A 208 -29.84 -3.47 -8.75
N GLY A 209 -29.07 -2.43 -9.10
CA GLY A 209 -29.51 -1.03 -9.02
C GLY A 209 -29.60 -0.42 -7.62
N GLU A 210 -29.06 -1.06 -6.58
CA GLU A 210 -29.07 -0.54 -5.21
C GLU A 210 -27.79 0.27 -4.92
N GLY A 211 -27.94 1.57 -4.71
CA GLY A 211 -26.84 2.47 -4.37
C GLY A 211 -26.05 2.01 -3.15
N VAL A 212 -24.72 2.04 -3.26
CA VAL A 212 -23.77 1.56 -2.25
C VAL A 212 -23.86 2.42 -0.98
N SER A 213 -24.76 2.07 -0.06
CA SER A 213 -24.76 2.63 1.29
C SER A 213 -23.68 1.97 2.13
N SER A 214 -22.81 2.78 2.74
CA SER A 214 -21.72 2.41 3.66
C SER A 214 -22.13 1.39 4.74
N THR A 215 -23.41 1.35 5.10
CA THR A 215 -23.97 0.45 6.12
C THR A 215 -24.15 -1.01 5.65
N ALA A 216 -24.23 -1.27 4.34
CA ALA A 216 -24.30 -2.63 3.79
C ALA A 216 -22.92 -3.29 3.78
N PHE A 217 -21.88 -2.52 3.45
CA PHE A 217 -20.48 -2.94 3.47
C PHE A 217 -20.11 -3.45 4.87
N HIS A 218 -20.32 -2.65 5.92
CA HIS A 218 -19.97 -3.03 7.29
C HIS A 218 -20.75 -4.25 7.82
N ARG A 219 -21.99 -4.47 7.38
CA ARG A 219 -22.82 -5.62 7.77
C ARG A 219 -22.33 -6.94 7.15
N MET A 220 -21.80 -6.92 5.93
CA MET A 220 -21.24 -8.12 5.30
C MET A 220 -19.97 -8.62 6.02
N PHE A 221 -19.12 -7.72 6.50
CA PHE A 221 -17.85 -8.10 7.16
C PHE A 221 -18.02 -8.71 8.56
N GLN A 222 -19.10 -8.39 9.29
CA GLN A 222 -19.31 -8.90 10.65
C GLN A 222 -19.88 -10.34 10.69
N GLY A 223 -20.66 -10.74 9.68
CA GLY A 223 -21.29 -12.06 9.63
C GLY A 223 -20.37 -13.21 9.19
N GLU A 224 -19.38 -12.94 8.34
CA GLU A 224 -18.48 -13.99 7.83
C GLU A 224 -17.31 -14.31 8.77
N ALA A 225 -16.88 -13.36 9.61
CA ALA A 225 -15.90 -13.63 10.67
C ALA A 225 -16.43 -14.67 11.68
N THR A 226 -17.75 -14.67 11.95
CA THR A 226 -18.41 -15.63 12.84
C THR A 226 -18.57 -17.02 12.21
N LEU A 227 -18.96 -17.09 10.93
CA LEU A 227 -19.12 -18.36 10.19
C LEU A 227 -17.79 -19.09 9.96
N ILE A 228 -16.70 -18.36 9.72
CA ILE A 228 -15.38 -18.96 9.52
C ILE A 228 -14.76 -19.37 10.87
N SER A 229 -15.02 -18.63 11.96
CA SER A 229 -14.61 -19.03 13.31
C SER A 229 -15.29 -20.34 13.74
N GLN A 230 -16.57 -20.53 13.43
CA GLN A 230 -17.30 -21.77 13.72
C GLN A 230 -16.73 -22.97 12.96
N LYS A 231 -16.30 -22.80 11.70
CA LYS A 231 -15.61 -23.86 10.94
C LYS A 231 -14.25 -24.23 11.52
N SER A 232 -13.56 -23.31 12.21
CA SER A 232 -12.27 -23.60 12.86
C SER A 232 -12.38 -24.28 14.23
N SER A 233 -13.58 -24.27 14.86
CA SER A 233 -13.81 -24.80 16.21
C SER A 233 -14.48 -26.18 16.25
N GLY A 234 -14.64 -26.87 15.11
CA GLY A 234 -14.94 -28.30 15.10
C GLY A 234 -16.28 -28.73 15.73
N GLU A 235 -17.34 -27.94 15.60
CA GLU A 235 -18.69 -28.40 15.89
C GLU A 235 -19.51 -28.47 14.60
N ILE A 236 -19.43 -29.61 13.91
CA ILE A 236 -20.48 -30.03 12.97
C ILE A 236 -21.19 -31.19 13.66
N LYS A 237 -22.41 -30.96 14.15
CA LYS A 237 -23.35 -32.05 14.38
C LYS A 237 -23.79 -32.53 13.01
N GLU A 238 -23.36 -33.73 12.62
CA GLU A 238 -23.94 -34.44 11.48
C GLU A 238 -25.42 -34.71 11.79
N GLU A 239 -26.32 -33.95 11.16
CA GLU A 239 -27.69 -34.39 10.95
C GLU A 239 -27.67 -35.41 9.81
N VAL A 240 -27.80 -36.68 10.18
CA VAL A 240 -28.00 -37.80 9.26
C VAL A 240 -29.38 -37.65 8.61
N PRO A 241 -29.50 -37.62 7.29
CA PRO A 241 -30.80 -37.57 6.62
C PRO A 241 -31.56 -38.90 6.83
N PRO A 242 -32.90 -38.87 6.93
CA PRO A 242 -33.68 -40.09 7.15
C PRO A 242 -33.59 -41.00 5.93
N MET A 243 -33.33 -42.29 6.16
CA MET A 243 -33.38 -43.33 5.14
C MET A 243 -34.82 -43.47 4.65
N GLU A 244 -35.02 -43.33 3.34
CA GLU A 244 -36.26 -43.71 2.67
C GLU A 244 -36.34 -45.23 2.62
N ASP A 245 -37.39 -45.79 3.23
CA ASP A 245 -37.71 -47.21 3.17
C ASP A 245 -38.08 -47.60 1.73
N GLU A 246 -37.27 -48.44 1.09
CA GLU A 246 -37.66 -49.12 -0.15
C GLU A 246 -38.76 -50.15 0.17
N GLU A 247 -40.01 -49.76 -0.10
CA GLU A 247 -41.14 -50.68 -0.20
C GLU A 247 -40.87 -51.72 -1.30
N GLY A 248 -40.91 -52.99 -0.92
CA GLY A 248 -40.91 -54.09 -1.86
C GLY A 248 -42.23 -54.17 -2.63
N GLU A 249 -42.15 -54.32 -3.94
CA GLU A 249 -43.24 -54.85 -4.76
C GLU A 249 -42.78 -56.09 -5.53
N GLU A 250 -43.68 -57.07 -5.50
CA GLU A 250 -43.60 -58.45 -5.97
C GLU A 250 -43.30 -58.59 -7.48
N LYS A 251 -42.51 -59.61 -7.82
CA LYS A 251 -42.94 -60.77 -8.64
C LYS A 251 -41.88 -61.87 -8.70
#